data_AF-A0A6B0HA93-F1
#
_entry.id   AF-A0A6B0HA93-F1
#
_cell.length_a   1.000
_cell.length_b   1.000
_cell.length_c   1.000
_cell.angle_alpha   90.00
_cell.angle_beta   90.00
_cell.angle_gamma   90.00
#
_symmetry.space_group_name_H-M   'P 1'
#
loop_
_entity.id
_entity.type
_entity.pdbx_description
1 polymer ?
#
loop_
_entity_poly.entity_id
_entity_poly.type
_entity_poly.pdbx_seq_one_letter_code
_entity_poly.pdbx_strand_id
1 'polypeptide(L)'
;MVRRVFFSFHYGRDVWRVNQVRNSWVTSNDREAAGFFDAAEQEEIKRATDEKIRKWINEQLHGTSVTVILIGNETAERDWVHYEIKKSIERGNGIVGVKIHSLKDREGSTDFSGTNPLKKFVVEDGDQVRTLARIFSTYDWKRDNGRENIGEWVGEAAETADSLSREQQNTVRRRESISEGLNPDVGAVIFLLIIIAILIDEYTDINLRDLIDVSKLQQQSHQSDPFSDYKF
;
A
#
# COMPACT_ATOMS: atom_id res chain seq x y z
N MET A 1 19.49 -23.44 -9.32
CA MET A 1 18.02 -23.44 -9.38
C MET A 1 17.60 -22.07 -9.86
N VAL A 2 16.62 -21.96 -10.76
CA VAL A 2 16.17 -20.66 -11.29
C VAL A 2 15.50 -19.86 -10.17
N ARG A 3 15.90 -18.60 -9.98
CA ARG A 3 15.28 -17.68 -9.02
C ARG A 3 14.14 -16.93 -9.71
N ARG A 4 12.90 -17.28 -9.36
CA ARG A 4 11.69 -16.60 -9.86
C ARG A 4 11.19 -15.60 -8.83
N VAL A 5 11.08 -14.34 -9.23
CA VAL A 5 10.60 -13.24 -8.37
C VAL A 5 9.32 -12.63 -8.94
N PHE A 6 8.43 -12.20 -8.06
CA PHE A 6 7.23 -11.45 -8.43
C PHE A 6 7.51 -9.95 -8.31
N PHE A 7 7.24 -9.16 -9.34
CA PHE A 7 7.34 -7.71 -9.29
C PHE A 7 5.96 -7.09 -9.04
N SER A 8 5.88 -6.19 -8.06
CA SER A 8 4.69 -5.44 -7.70
C SER A 8 4.95 -3.95 -7.88
N PHE A 9 4.08 -3.23 -8.59
CA PHE A 9 4.28 -1.83 -8.91
C PHE A 9 2.99 -1.14 -9.39
N HIS A 10 3.03 0.18 -9.57
CA HIS A 10 1.90 0.92 -10.14
C HIS A 10 1.91 0.85 -11.67
N TYR A 11 1.11 -0.06 -12.24
CA TYR A 11 1.01 -0.26 -13.68
C TYR A 11 0.68 1.00 -14.49
N GLY A 12 -0.17 1.89 -14.01
CA GLY A 12 -0.58 3.07 -14.78
C GLY A 12 0.54 4.09 -14.99
N ARG A 13 1.52 4.16 -14.08
CA ARG A 13 2.50 5.25 -14.02
C ARG A 13 3.94 4.79 -14.22
N ASP A 14 4.28 3.60 -13.70
CA ASP A 14 5.66 3.22 -13.48
C ASP A 14 6.20 2.19 -14.48
N VAL A 15 5.37 1.68 -15.41
CA VAL A 15 5.76 0.62 -16.37
C VAL A 15 7.10 0.89 -17.06
N TRP A 16 7.35 2.13 -17.49
CA TRP A 16 8.60 2.47 -18.17
C TRP A 16 9.83 2.40 -17.25
N ARG A 17 9.70 2.86 -16.01
CA ARG A 17 10.76 2.80 -14.99
C ARG A 17 11.01 1.36 -14.57
N VAL A 18 9.95 0.61 -14.38
CA VAL A 18 9.94 -0.80 -13.96
C VAL A 18 10.58 -1.70 -15.02
N ASN A 19 10.36 -1.45 -16.31
CA ASN A 19 11.00 -2.23 -17.38
C ASN A 19 12.54 -2.14 -17.35
N GLN A 20 13.12 -1.04 -16.87
CA GLN A 20 14.58 -0.93 -16.71
C GLN A 20 15.09 -1.89 -15.63
N VAL A 21 14.36 -2.00 -14.51
CA VAL A 21 14.67 -2.94 -13.42
C VAL A 21 14.46 -4.40 -13.88
N ARG A 22 13.33 -4.68 -14.53
CA ARG A 22 13.00 -6.00 -15.07
C ARG A 22 14.08 -6.52 -16.01
N ASN A 23 14.51 -5.69 -16.97
CA ASN A 23 15.54 -6.07 -17.95
C ASN A 23 16.88 -6.35 -17.26
N SER A 24 17.20 -5.62 -16.19
CA SER A 24 18.38 -5.91 -15.37
C SER A 24 18.28 -7.25 -14.63
N TRP A 25 17.07 -7.71 -14.31
CA TRP A 25 16.84 -8.98 -13.63
C TRP A 25 16.92 -10.17 -14.59
N VAL A 26 16.13 -10.14 -15.67
CA VAL A 26 15.95 -11.29 -16.58
C VAL A 26 17.13 -11.53 -17.54
N THR A 27 18.13 -10.66 -17.55
CA THR A 27 19.34 -10.82 -18.39
C THR A 27 20.33 -11.84 -17.83
N SER A 28 20.14 -12.33 -16.61
CA SER A 28 20.92 -13.44 -16.05
C SER A 28 20.25 -14.78 -16.40
N ASN A 29 21.05 -15.78 -16.79
CA ASN A 29 20.57 -17.07 -17.33
C ASN A 29 19.74 -17.94 -16.35
N ASP A 30 19.69 -17.57 -15.07
CA ASP A 30 19.05 -18.31 -13.98
C ASP A 30 17.95 -17.51 -13.27
N ARG A 31 17.38 -16.49 -13.93
CA ARG A 31 16.41 -15.56 -13.33
C ARG A 31 15.14 -15.43 -14.16
N GLU A 32 14.01 -15.52 -13.46
CA GLU A 32 12.68 -15.33 -14.04
C GLU A 32 11.91 -14.23 -13.31
N ALA A 33 11.04 -13.52 -14.03
CA ALA A 33 10.19 -12.47 -13.50
C ALA A 33 8.72 -12.81 -13.72
N ALA A 34 7.91 -12.64 -12.67
CA ALA A 34 6.45 -12.70 -12.68
C ALA A 34 5.86 -11.33 -12.29
N GLY A 35 4.54 -11.17 -12.41
CA GLY A 35 3.87 -9.91 -12.04
C GLY A 35 3.99 -8.84 -13.13
N PHE A 36 3.94 -9.24 -14.39
CA PHE A 36 3.83 -8.34 -15.54
C PHE A 36 2.72 -8.83 -16.45
N PHE A 37 1.91 -7.92 -16.95
CA PHE A 37 0.96 -8.21 -18.02
C PHE A 37 1.67 -8.19 -19.37
N ASP A 38 1.50 -9.25 -20.15
CA ASP A 38 1.79 -9.16 -21.58
C ASP A 38 0.73 -8.34 -22.33
N ALA A 39 0.96 -8.08 -23.62
CA ALA A 39 0.07 -7.24 -24.42
C ALA A 39 -1.35 -7.81 -24.54
N ALA A 40 -1.53 -9.13 -24.52
CA ALA A 40 -2.83 -9.78 -24.60
C ALA A 40 -3.55 -9.72 -23.24
N GLU A 41 -2.83 -9.98 -22.15
CA GLU A 41 -3.34 -9.93 -20.78
C GLU A 41 -3.81 -8.52 -20.37
N GLN A 42 -3.15 -7.46 -20.87
CA GLN A 42 -3.52 -6.08 -20.55
C GLN A 42 -4.95 -5.72 -20.94
N GLU A 43 -5.45 -6.21 -22.07
CA GLU A 43 -6.81 -5.90 -22.53
C GLU A 43 -7.86 -6.68 -21.74
N GLU A 44 -7.54 -7.94 -21.40
CA GLU A 44 -8.40 -8.80 -20.61
C GLU A 44 -8.57 -8.24 -19.18
N ILE A 45 -7.47 -7.79 -18.58
CA ILE A 45 -7.45 -7.35 -17.18
C ILE A 45 -8.06 -5.97 -16.99
N LYS A 46 -8.00 -5.08 -18.00
CA LYS A 46 -8.75 -3.81 -18.00
C LYS A 46 -10.26 -3.99 -17.89
N ARG A 47 -10.78 -5.16 -18.30
CA ARG A 47 -12.21 -5.50 -18.25
C ARG A 47 -12.53 -6.60 -17.23
N ALA A 48 -11.53 -7.02 -16.46
CA ALA A 48 -11.67 -8.11 -15.52
C ALA A 48 -12.35 -7.63 -14.22
N THR A 49 -13.08 -8.55 -13.58
CA THR A 49 -13.59 -8.35 -12.24
C THR A 49 -12.47 -8.46 -11.21
N ASP A 50 -12.66 -7.88 -10.03
CA ASP A 50 -11.69 -7.98 -8.92
C ASP A 50 -11.31 -9.43 -8.60
N GLU A 51 -12.25 -10.36 -8.67
CA GLU A 51 -12.00 -11.78 -8.45
C GLU A 51 -11.01 -12.37 -9.47
N LYS A 52 -11.17 -12.01 -10.75
CA LYS A 52 -10.26 -12.46 -11.82
C LYS A 52 -8.86 -11.89 -11.62
N ILE A 53 -8.76 -10.62 -11.22
CA ILE A 53 -7.46 -9.99 -10.96
C ILE A 53 -6.78 -10.64 -9.76
N ARG A 54 -7.52 -10.91 -8.66
CA ARG A 54 -6.99 -11.66 -7.51
C ARG A 54 -6.49 -13.04 -7.92
N LYS A 55 -7.27 -13.77 -8.71
CA LYS A 55 -6.89 -15.09 -9.21
C LYS A 55 -5.59 -15.04 -10.02
N TRP A 56 -5.50 -14.10 -10.96
CA TRP A 56 -4.29 -13.90 -11.75
C TRP A 56 -3.09 -13.56 -10.87
N ILE A 57 -3.23 -12.66 -9.89
CA ILE A 57 -2.13 -12.32 -8.94
C ILE A 57 -1.69 -13.58 -8.18
N ASN A 58 -2.62 -14.39 -7.70
CA ASN A 58 -2.30 -15.63 -6.98
C ASN A 58 -1.53 -16.63 -7.86
N GLU A 59 -1.90 -16.75 -9.13
CA GLU A 59 -1.21 -17.58 -10.11
C GLU A 59 0.21 -17.06 -10.41
N GLN A 60 0.37 -15.74 -10.54
CA GLN A 60 1.68 -15.13 -10.77
C GLN A 60 2.61 -15.24 -9.56
N LEU A 61 2.05 -15.18 -8.35
CA LEU A 61 2.80 -15.41 -7.11
C LEU A 61 3.22 -16.88 -6.98
N HIS A 62 2.44 -17.83 -7.49
CA HIS A 62 2.77 -19.25 -7.39
C HIS A 62 4.17 -19.55 -7.95
N GLY A 63 5.00 -20.29 -7.21
CA GLY A 63 6.37 -20.61 -7.63
C GLY A 63 7.38 -19.46 -7.55
N THR A 64 7.03 -18.30 -6.99
CA THR A 64 7.99 -17.25 -6.62
C THR A 64 8.40 -17.37 -5.16
N SER A 65 9.64 -17.03 -4.85
CA SER A 65 10.18 -17.00 -3.48
C SER A 65 10.26 -15.60 -2.88
N VAL A 66 10.33 -14.57 -3.73
CA VAL A 66 10.49 -13.17 -3.31
C VAL A 66 9.58 -12.28 -4.15
N THR A 67 9.00 -11.28 -3.48
CA THR A 67 8.22 -10.21 -4.07
C THR A 67 8.98 -8.89 -3.99
N VAL A 68 9.32 -8.33 -5.15
CA VAL A 68 10.02 -7.05 -5.30
C VAL A 68 8.97 -5.95 -5.50
N ILE A 69 8.84 -5.05 -4.52
CA ILE A 69 7.95 -3.89 -4.62
C ILE A 69 8.73 -2.72 -5.23
N LEU A 70 8.39 -2.32 -6.46
CA LEU A 70 9.01 -1.18 -7.13
C LEU A 70 8.23 0.09 -6.81
N ILE A 71 8.82 0.91 -5.93
CA ILE A 71 8.19 2.06 -5.27
C ILE A 71 8.43 3.33 -6.11
N GLY A 72 7.46 3.67 -6.93
CA GLY A 72 7.27 4.98 -7.53
C GLY A 72 6.52 5.94 -6.59
N ASN A 73 6.06 7.07 -7.12
CA ASN A 73 5.44 8.14 -6.32
C ASN A 73 4.14 7.69 -5.63
N GLU A 74 3.26 7.01 -6.37
CA GLU A 74 1.90 6.65 -5.93
C GLU A 74 1.73 5.16 -5.62
N THR A 75 2.78 4.36 -5.69
CA THR A 75 2.72 2.90 -5.51
C THR A 75 2.13 2.50 -4.16
N ALA A 76 2.40 3.28 -3.12
CA ALA A 76 1.89 3.00 -1.77
C ALA A 76 0.38 3.21 -1.60
N GLU A 77 -0.30 3.76 -2.60
CA GLU A 77 -1.73 4.02 -2.60
C GLU A 77 -2.50 3.09 -3.54
N ARG A 78 -1.88 2.01 -4.03
CA ARG A 78 -2.51 1.08 -4.97
C ARG A 78 -3.03 -0.16 -4.28
N ASP A 79 -4.34 -0.41 -4.39
CA ASP A 79 -5.01 -1.55 -3.75
C ASP A 79 -4.44 -2.90 -4.19
N TRP A 80 -4.08 -3.04 -5.47
CA TRP A 80 -3.45 -4.26 -5.98
C TRP A 80 -2.06 -4.49 -5.39
N VAL A 81 -1.25 -3.43 -5.19
CA VAL A 81 0.04 -3.53 -4.49
C VAL A 81 -0.18 -3.97 -3.04
N HIS A 82 -1.23 -3.45 -2.38
CA HIS A 82 -1.58 -3.86 -1.02
C HIS A 82 -1.98 -5.33 -0.94
N TYR A 83 -2.77 -5.80 -1.90
CA TYR A 83 -3.17 -7.20 -2.01
C TYR A 83 -1.94 -8.10 -2.26
N GLU A 84 -1.06 -7.71 -3.18
CA GLU A 84 0.17 -8.42 -3.53
C GLU A 84 1.11 -8.53 -2.32
N ILE A 85 1.31 -7.46 -1.54
CA ILE A 85 2.11 -7.49 -0.31
C ILE A 85 1.51 -8.47 0.71
N LYS A 86 0.22 -8.33 1.01
CA LYS A 86 -0.47 -9.20 1.97
C LYS A 86 -0.32 -10.67 1.57
N LYS A 87 -0.60 -10.96 0.30
CA LYS A 87 -0.61 -12.33 -0.19
C LYS A 87 0.79 -12.94 -0.31
N SER A 88 1.80 -12.11 -0.59
CA SER A 88 3.19 -12.53 -0.58
C SER A 88 3.62 -12.98 0.82
N ILE A 89 3.30 -12.21 1.87
CA ILE A 89 3.62 -12.60 3.25
C ILE A 89 2.87 -13.86 3.67
N GLU A 90 1.57 -13.98 3.39
CA GLU A 90 0.80 -15.21 3.70
C GLU A 90 1.42 -16.47 3.06
N ARG A 91 2.02 -16.33 1.87
CA ARG A 91 2.71 -17.42 1.18
C ARG A 91 4.13 -17.65 1.69
N GLY A 92 4.65 -16.75 2.53
CA GLY A 92 6.02 -16.76 3.05
C GLY A 92 7.07 -16.36 2.03
N ASN A 93 6.69 -15.53 1.05
CA ASN A 93 7.66 -14.91 0.19
C ASN A 93 8.49 -13.89 1.00
N GLY A 94 9.77 -13.79 0.67
CA GLY A 94 10.57 -12.61 0.98
C GLY A 94 9.98 -11.36 0.34
N ILE A 95 10.20 -10.20 0.94
CA ILE A 95 9.83 -8.92 0.33
C ILE A 95 11.04 -7.99 0.31
N VAL A 96 11.21 -7.25 -0.78
CA VAL A 96 12.15 -6.14 -0.85
C VAL A 96 11.49 -4.93 -1.49
N GLY A 97 11.64 -3.77 -0.86
CA GLY A 97 11.25 -2.49 -1.45
C GLY A 97 12.39 -1.90 -2.28
N VAL A 98 12.09 -1.38 -3.47
CA VAL A 98 13.07 -0.69 -4.31
C VAL A 98 12.47 0.59 -4.85
N LYS A 99 12.98 1.74 -4.43
CA LYS A 99 12.56 3.04 -4.93
C LYS A 99 13.08 3.24 -6.35
N ILE A 100 12.17 3.59 -7.25
CA ILE A 100 12.44 3.74 -8.69
C ILE A 100 12.20 5.17 -9.22
N HIS A 101 11.81 6.11 -8.36
CA HIS A 101 11.53 7.50 -8.74
C HIS A 101 12.69 8.21 -9.46
N SER A 102 13.94 7.82 -9.15
CA SER A 102 15.14 8.34 -9.81
C SER A 102 15.40 7.78 -11.22
N LEU A 103 14.61 6.80 -11.66
CA LEU A 103 14.63 6.31 -13.04
C LEU A 103 13.82 7.21 -13.95
N LYS A 104 14.29 7.33 -15.19
CA LYS A 104 13.63 8.13 -16.21
C LYS A 104 12.39 7.41 -16.75
N ASP A 105 11.30 8.14 -16.98
CA ASP A 105 10.18 7.70 -17.80
C ASP A 105 10.51 7.77 -19.30
N ARG A 106 9.48 7.61 -20.13
CA ARG A 106 9.58 7.63 -21.59
C ARG A 106 10.02 9.01 -22.10
N GLU A 107 9.65 10.06 -21.39
CA GLU A 107 9.96 11.45 -21.69
C GLU A 107 11.33 11.87 -21.15
N GLY A 108 12.03 10.97 -20.45
CA GLY A 108 13.36 11.23 -19.91
C GLY A 108 13.37 11.91 -18.54
N SER A 109 12.21 12.03 -17.88
CA SER A 109 12.01 12.73 -16.62
C SER A 109 12.02 11.78 -15.41
N THR A 110 12.49 12.27 -14.26
CA THR A 110 12.40 11.57 -12.97
C THR A 110 11.14 11.99 -12.22
N ASP A 111 10.79 11.27 -11.16
CA ASP A 111 9.61 11.53 -10.32
C ASP A 111 10.01 11.81 -8.86
N PHE A 112 9.04 12.19 -8.04
CA PHE A 112 9.20 12.29 -6.59
C PHE A 112 9.23 10.91 -5.94
N SER A 113 10.01 10.78 -4.87
CA SER A 113 10.03 9.55 -4.07
C SER A 113 8.70 9.35 -3.37
N GLY A 114 8.01 8.25 -3.67
CA GLY A 114 6.84 7.83 -2.93
C GLY A 114 7.15 7.28 -1.53
N THR A 115 6.08 7.11 -0.75
CA THR A 115 6.11 6.47 0.56
C THR A 115 6.41 4.98 0.41
N ASN A 116 7.08 4.39 1.40
CA ASN A 116 7.30 2.94 1.44
C ASN A 116 6.00 2.21 1.85
N PRO A 117 5.37 1.40 0.96
CA PRO A 117 4.14 0.67 1.28
C PRO A 117 4.29 -0.34 2.42
N LEU A 118 5.50 -0.86 2.66
CA LEU A 118 5.76 -1.81 3.76
C LEU A 118 5.52 -1.17 5.13
N LYS A 119 5.49 0.16 5.22
CA LYS A 119 5.11 0.87 6.44
C LYS A 119 3.64 0.70 6.80
N LYS A 120 2.78 0.35 5.83
CA LYS A 120 1.33 0.18 6.02
C LYS A 120 0.95 -1.21 6.54
N PHE A 121 1.89 -2.16 6.63
CA PHE A 121 1.61 -3.54 7.00
C PHE A 121 2.38 -3.95 8.24
N VAL A 122 1.76 -4.83 9.03
CA VAL A 122 2.34 -5.39 10.25
C VAL A 122 2.11 -6.89 10.32
N VAL A 123 2.96 -7.56 11.10
CA VAL A 123 2.80 -8.95 11.57
C VAL A 123 2.96 -8.96 13.09
N GLU A 124 2.33 -9.94 13.73
CA GLU A 124 2.47 -10.22 15.15
C GLU A 124 3.72 -11.06 15.39
N ASP A 125 4.38 -10.81 16.51
CA ASP A 125 5.59 -11.49 16.96
C ASP A 125 5.53 -11.63 18.49
N GLY A 126 4.85 -12.67 18.94
CA GLY A 126 4.43 -12.81 20.34
C GLY A 126 3.57 -11.61 20.74
N ASP A 127 3.96 -10.93 21.82
CA ASP A 127 3.26 -9.73 22.31
C ASP A 127 3.59 -8.45 21.51
N GLN A 128 4.49 -8.53 20.52
CA GLN A 128 4.92 -7.38 19.73
C GLN A 128 4.24 -7.34 18.36
N VAL A 129 4.04 -6.13 17.84
CA VAL A 129 3.57 -5.88 16.47
C VAL A 129 4.69 -5.21 15.70
N ARG A 130 5.21 -5.87 14.66
CA ARG A 130 6.32 -5.36 13.84
C ARG A 130 5.82 -4.96 12.46
N THR A 131 6.22 -3.77 12.02
CA THR A 131 5.95 -3.30 10.65
C THR A 131 6.82 -4.04 9.65
N LEU A 132 6.29 -4.36 8.46
CA LEU A 132 7.08 -5.03 7.42
C LEU A 132 8.33 -4.23 7.03
N ALA A 133 8.27 -2.89 7.06
CA ALA A 133 9.44 -2.03 6.83
C ALA A 133 10.53 -2.11 7.91
N ARG A 134 10.28 -2.76 9.06
CA ARG A 134 11.31 -3.08 10.08
C ARG A 134 11.91 -4.47 9.87
N ILE A 135 11.22 -5.33 9.14
CA ILE A 135 11.61 -6.71 8.90
C ILE A 135 12.38 -6.78 7.58
N PHE A 136 11.82 -6.19 6.52
CA PHE A 136 12.35 -6.22 5.18
C PHE A 136 13.00 -4.89 4.77
N SER A 137 14.11 -5.00 4.05
CA SER A 137 14.88 -3.86 3.57
C SER A 137 14.18 -3.09 2.44
N THR A 138 14.52 -1.81 2.33
CA THR A 138 14.09 -0.96 1.22
C THR A 138 15.26 -0.14 0.71
N TYR A 139 15.57 -0.31 -0.58
CA TYR A 139 16.67 0.30 -1.28
C TYR A 139 16.19 1.39 -2.24
N ASP A 140 17.11 2.20 -2.75
CA ASP A 140 16.92 3.09 -3.89
C ASP A 140 17.74 2.58 -5.07
N TRP A 141 17.09 2.42 -6.22
CA TRP A 141 17.70 1.79 -7.39
C TRP A 141 18.98 2.51 -7.85
N LYS A 142 19.00 3.84 -7.83
CA LYS A 142 20.13 4.60 -8.37
C LYS A 142 21.20 4.83 -7.30
N ARG A 143 20.80 5.25 -6.11
CA ARG A 143 21.72 5.54 -5.01
C ARG A 143 22.45 4.28 -4.53
N ASP A 144 21.76 3.15 -4.48
CA ASP A 144 22.27 1.91 -3.89
C ASP A 144 22.78 0.93 -4.98
N ASN A 145 23.02 1.42 -6.20
CA ASN A 145 23.57 0.67 -7.34
C ASN A 145 22.79 -0.62 -7.71
N GLY A 146 21.46 -0.50 -7.85
CA GLY A 146 20.56 -1.64 -7.95
C GLY A 146 20.77 -2.59 -9.13
N ARG A 147 21.39 -2.12 -10.22
CA ARG A 147 21.76 -3.00 -11.36
C ARG A 147 22.67 -4.13 -10.92
N GLU A 148 23.64 -3.83 -10.07
CA GLU A 148 24.63 -4.79 -9.58
C GLU A 148 24.09 -5.54 -8.35
N ASN A 149 23.28 -4.88 -7.52
CA ASN A 149 22.94 -5.37 -6.18
C ASN A 149 21.56 -6.06 -6.06
N ILE A 150 20.65 -5.95 -7.04
CA ILE A 150 19.29 -6.54 -6.94
C ILE A 150 19.30 -8.05 -6.68
N GLY A 151 20.30 -8.77 -7.17
CA GLY A 151 20.49 -10.21 -6.91
C GLY A 151 20.72 -10.54 -5.44
N GLU A 152 21.51 -9.71 -4.77
CA GLU A 152 21.83 -9.81 -3.35
C GLU A 152 20.61 -9.42 -2.52
N TRP A 153 19.96 -8.29 -2.83
CA TRP A 153 18.76 -7.83 -2.11
C TRP A 153 17.62 -8.85 -2.14
N VAL A 154 17.43 -9.54 -3.28
CA VAL A 154 16.48 -10.64 -3.39
C VAL A 154 16.90 -11.83 -2.51
N GLY A 155 18.20 -12.14 -2.45
CA GLY A 155 18.73 -13.19 -1.57
C GLY A 155 18.47 -12.88 -0.09
N GLU A 156 18.84 -11.68 0.35
CA GLU A 156 18.62 -11.20 1.73
C GLU A 156 17.13 -11.23 2.11
N ALA A 157 16.25 -10.83 1.19
CA ALA A 157 14.80 -10.85 1.41
C ALA A 157 14.26 -12.28 1.58
N ALA A 158 14.80 -13.25 0.84
CA ALA A 158 14.44 -14.66 1.00
C ALA A 158 14.90 -15.19 2.37
N GLU A 159 16.15 -14.93 2.74
CA GLU A 159 16.70 -15.33 4.05
C GLU A 159 15.93 -14.67 5.22
N THR A 160 15.54 -13.40 5.06
CA THR A 160 14.71 -12.69 6.04
C THR A 160 13.34 -13.35 6.19
N ALA A 161 12.72 -13.82 5.10
CA ALA A 161 11.45 -14.53 5.18
C ALA A 161 11.54 -15.87 5.93
N ASP A 162 12.67 -16.58 5.83
CA ASP A 162 12.90 -17.81 6.59
C ASP A 162 12.94 -17.58 8.11
N SER A 163 13.20 -16.33 8.54
CA SER A 163 13.14 -15.95 9.96
C SER A 163 11.70 -15.75 10.50
N LEU A 164 10.70 -15.68 9.62
CA LEU A 164 9.29 -15.53 10.00
C LEU A 164 8.59 -16.89 10.04
N SER A 165 7.96 -17.21 11.16
CA SER A 165 7.15 -18.43 11.28
C SER A 165 5.86 -18.33 10.45
N ARG A 166 5.27 -19.47 10.09
CA ARG A 166 3.99 -19.50 9.36
C ARG A 166 2.84 -18.87 10.15
N GLU A 167 2.89 -18.97 11.47
CA GLU A 167 1.94 -18.30 12.35
C GLU A 167 2.04 -16.78 12.21
N GLN A 168 3.27 -16.22 12.34
CA GLN A 168 3.51 -14.79 12.19
C GLN A 168 3.08 -14.29 10.80
N GLN A 169 3.41 -15.04 9.75
CA GLN A 169 3.03 -14.70 8.37
C GLN A 169 1.50 -14.60 8.19
N ASN A 170 0.74 -15.50 8.81
CA ASN A 170 -0.73 -15.50 8.71
C ASN A 170 -1.41 -14.34 9.45
N THR A 171 -0.71 -13.67 10.38
CA THR A 171 -1.22 -12.48 11.07
C THR A 171 -1.11 -11.20 10.25
N VAL A 172 -0.52 -11.25 9.05
CA VAL A 172 -0.27 -10.06 8.24
C VAL A 172 -1.54 -9.26 7.98
N ARG A 173 -1.49 -7.98 8.33
CA ARG A 173 -2.61 -7.06 8.16
C ARG A 173 -2.14 -5.64 7.90
N ARG A 174 -3.01 -4.85 7.27
CA ARG A 174 -2.79 -3.42 7.15
C ARG A 174 -2.98 -2.78 8.53
N ARG A 175 -2.14 -1.82 8.89
CA ARG A 175 -2.43 -0.91 10.01
C ARG A 175 -3.34 0.20 9.48
N GLU A 176 -4.48 0.43 10.12
CA GLU A 176 -5.29 1.59 9.79
C GLU A 176 -4.55 2.84 10.22
N SER A 177 -4.36 3.77 9.30
CA SER A 177 -3.94 5.12 9.68
C SER A 177 -5.18 5.87 10.15
N ILE A 178 -5.09 6.56 11.29
CA ILE A 178 -6.19 7.36 11.85
C ILE A 178 -6.74 8.38 10.81
N SER A 179 -5.92 8.75 9.81
CA SER A 179 -6.29 9.60 8.67
C SER A 179 -7.09 8.91 7.56
N GLU A 180 -6.93 7.59 7.32
CA GLU A 180 -7.63 6.87 6.25
C GLU A 180 -9.05 6.42 6.68
N GLY A 181 -9.35 6.40 7.99
CA GLY A 181 -10.66 6.08 8.55
C GLY A 181 -11.55 7.29 8.88
N LEU A 182 -11.11 8.52 8.59
CA LEU A 182 -11.93 9.73 8.75
C LEU A 182 -12.88 9.90 7.55
N ASN A 183 -13.83 8.97 7.42
CA ASN A 183 -15.17 9.36 7.03
C ASN A 183 -15.90 9.50 8.36
N PRO A 184 -16.03 10.72 8.91
CA PRO A 184 -16.63 10.88 10.22
C PRO A 184 -18.10 10.50 10.12
N ASP A 185 -18.40 9.23 10.36
CA ASP A 185 -19.72 8.87 10.86
C ASP A 185 -19.98 9.83 12.02
N VAL A 186 -21.10 10.53 11.93
CA VAL A 186 -21.48 11.67 12.78
C VAL A 186 -21.20 11.41 14.27
N GLY A 187 -21.25 10.13 14.70
CA GLY A 187 -20.88 9.68 16.04
C GLY A 187 -19.42 9.93 16.46
N ALA A 188 -18.43 9.78 15.58
CA ALA A 188 -17.02 9.98 15.93
C ALA A 188 -16.66 11.46 16.11
N VAL A 189 -17.24 12.34 15.29
CA VAL A 189 -17.11 13.81 15.44
C VAL A 189 -17.84 14.29 16.68
N ILE A 190 -19.06 13.78 16.94
CA ILE A 190 -19.80 14.09 18.17
C ILE A 190 -19.01 13.63 19.40
N PHE A 191 -18.43 12.43 19.38
CA PHE A 191 -17.67 11.91 20.51
C PHE A 191 -16.41 12.74 20.79
N LEU A 192 -15.69 13.16 19.74
CA LEU A 192 -14.53 14.05 19.88
C LEU A 192 -14.94 15.44 20.40
N LEU A 193 -16.05 16.00 19.91
CA LEU A 193 -16.60 17.27 20.40
C LEU A 193 -17.06 17.17 21.86
N ILE A 194 -17.63 16.03 22.28
CA ILE A 194 -18.00 15.77 23.69
C ILE A 194 -16.76 15.71 24.56
N ILE A 195 -15.70 15.01 24.14
CA ILE A 195 -14.44 14.94 24.89
C ILE A 195 -13.80 16.33 25.02
N ILE A 196 -13.79 17.12 23.94
CA ILE A 196 -13.29 18.50 23.95
C ILE A 196 -14.14 19.37 24.88
N ALA A 197 -15.47 19.24 24.87
CA ALA A 197 -16.35 19.99 25.76
C ALA A 197 -16.14 19.63 27.25
N ILE A 198 -15.96 18.34 27.56
CA ILE A 198 -15.64 17.88 28.92
C ILE A 198 -14.29 18.44 29.38
N LEU A 199 -13.28 18.40 28.52
CA LEU A 199 -11.95 18.96 28.81
C LEU A 199 -12.00 20.48 29.01
N ILE A 200 -12.82 21.21 28.27
CA ILE A 200 -13.00 22.66 28.47
C ILE A 200 -13.67 22.92 29.83
N ASP A 201 -14.73 22.18 30.19
CA ASP A 201 -15.41 22.32 31.49
C ASP A 201 -14.50 21.96 32.68
N GLU A 202 -13.63 20.96 32.52
CA GLU A 202 -12.70 20.51 33.57
C GLU A 202 -11.50 21.47 33.75
N TYR A 203 -11.05 22.13 32.68
CA TYR A 203 -9.83 22.95 32.70
C TYR A 203 -10.07 24.47 32.55
N THR A 204 -11.32 24.91 32.36
CA THR A 204 -11.69 26.32 32.27
C THR A 204 -13.01 26.57 33.00
N ASP A 205 -13.18 27.69 33.70
CA ASP A 205 -14.45 28.09 34.34
C ASP A 205 -15.55 28.52 33.32
N ILE A 206 -15.48 28.02 32.08
CA ILE A 206 -16.38 28.39 30.98
C ILE A 206 -17.58 27.43 31.00
N ASN A 207 -18.76 27.94 31.40
CA ASN A 207 -20.01 27.19 31.26
C ASN A 207 -20.43 27.11 29.78
N LEU A 208 -20.20 25.95 29.13
CA LEU A 208 -20.56 25.73 27.73
C LEU A 208 -22.06 25.87 27.43
N ARG A 209 -22.94 25.78 28.44
CA ARG A 209 -24.39 25.97 28.29
C ARG A 209 -24.77 27.40 27.89
N ASP A 210 -23.94 28.39 28.23
CA ASP A 210 -24.19 29.79 27.88
C ASP A 210 -23.69 30.14 26.47
N LEU A 211 -22.85 29.29 25.87
CA LEU A 211 -22.28 29.48 24.54
C LEU A 211 -23.08 28.76 23.44
N ILE A 212 -23.84 27.73 23.79
CA ILE A 212 -24.63 26.91 22.84
C ILE A 212 -26.10 27.36 22.90
N ASP A 213 -26.44 28.35 22.07
CA ASP A 213 -27.83 28.74 21.83
C ASP A 213 -28.50 27.74 20.86
N VAL A 214 -29.04 26.65 21.41
CA VAL A 214 -29.66 25.54 20.67
C VAL A 214 -30.86 26.01 19.83
N SER A 215 -31.44 27.17 20.13
CA SER A 215 -32.56 27.74 19.37
C SER A 215 -32.18 28.08 17.92
N LYS A 216 -30.89 28.37 17.66
CA LYS A 216 -30.38 28.65 16.30
C LYS A 216 -30.13 27.38 15.47
N LEU A 217 -30.00 26.23 16.10
CA LEU A 217 -29.77 24.95 15.41
C LEU A 217 -31.06 24.32 14.90
N GLN A 218 -32.22 24.62 15.51
CA GLN A 218 -33.52 24.14 15.01
C GLN A 218 -34.02 24.91 13.78
N GLN A 219 -33.67 26.20 13.61
CA GLN A 219 -34.07 26.99 12.44
C GLN A 219 -33.34 26.59 11.14
N GLN A 220 -32.15 25.98 11.19
CA GLN A 220 -31.44 25.51 9.99
C GLN A 220 -31.92 24.14 9.48
N SER A 221 -32.71 23.38 10.26
CA SER A 221 -33.21 22.06 9.84
C SER A 221 -34.51 22.08 9.01
N HIS A 222 -35.08 23.27 8.75
CA HIS A 222 -36.32 23.43 7.97
C HIS A 222 -36.20 24.28 6.70
N GLN A 223 -34.98 24.56 6.23
CA GLN A 223 -34.79 25.24 4.94
C GLN A 223 -33.58 24.68 4.18
N SER A 224 -33.79 23.58 3.46
CA SER A 224 -33.22 23.26 2.14
C SER A 224 -33.36 21.76 1.88
N ASP A 225 -34.42 21.38 1.16
CA ASP A 225 -34.42 20.13 0.39
C ASP A 225 -33.76 20.44 -0.96
N PRO A 226 -32.53 19.97 -1.25
CA PRO A 226 -31.81 20.33 -2.47
C PRO A 226 -32.26 19.55 -3.71
N PHE A 227 -33.29 18.70 -3.62
CA PHE A 227 -33.67 17.78 -4.71
C PHE A 227 -35.10 17.94 -5.25
N SER A 228 -35.77 19.07 -4.99
CA SER A 228 -37.12 19.31 -5.53
C SER A 228 -37.19 19.67 -7.02
N ASP A 229 -36.07 19.90 -7.72
CA ASP A 229 -36.09 20.57 -9.04
C ASP A 229 -35.63 19.76 -10.26
N TYR A 230 -35.63 18.42 -10.18
CA TYR A 230 -35.42 17.59 -11.38
C TYR A 230 -36.65 16.72 -11.67
N LYS A 231 -37.48 17.19 -12.60
CA LYS A 231 -38.51 16.38 -13.30
C LYS A 231 -37.84 15.51 -14.37
N PHE A 232 -38.27 14.26 -14.45
CA PHE A 232 -38.05 13.33 -15.56
C PHE A 232 -38.73 13.82 -16.85
#